data_AF-A0A516KEK6-F1
#
_entry.id   AF-A0A516KEK6-F1
#
_cell.length_a   1.000
_cell.length_b   1.000
_cell.length_c   1.000
_cell.angle_alpha   90.00
_cell.angle_beta   90.00
_cell.angle_gamma   90.00
#
_symmetry.space_group_name_H-M   'P 1'
#
loop_
_entity.id
_entity.type
_entity.pdbx_description
1 polymer ?
#
loop_
_entity_poly.entity_id
_entity_poly.type
_entity_poly.pdbx_seq_one_letter_code
_entity_poly.pdbx_strand_id
1 'polypeptide(L)'
;MDFLKDSLLVLGRIATILPLLLFITLFMGKRAIGQLPVFDFLIVVTLGAVVGADIADPKIEHLPTAVAIVGLGILQRIVANWKLKSKRFDKWVTFEPTVIIQDGKMIPENLKRIRYTIDNALEMLREKNIFDINEVELAIVEANGALSVLKKPEKSTATKADVEATNLISAVSFPVIIEGMINQDTLTHFQLEESWLSTQLESNGITQIEDVFLATIDANHSLQVTLKNGVIPAIPPITN
;
A
#
# COMPACT_ATOMS: atom_id res chain seq x y z
N MET A 1 17.65 -26.82 40.95
CA MET A 1 16.46 -26.00 41.28
C MET A 1 16.40 -24.75 40.40
N ASP A 2 17.54 -24.15 40.05
CA ASP A 2 17.57 -22.92 39.23
C ASP A 2 17.00 -23.11 37.82
N PHE A 3 17.34 -24.21 37.14
CA PHE A 3 16.76 -24.50 35.81
C PHE A 3 15.23 -24.54 35.79
N LEU A 4 14.60 -25.20 36.77
CA LEU A 4 13.14 -25.28 36.85
C LEU A 4 12.51 -23.92 37.16
N LYS A 5 13.16 -23.13 38.03
CA LYS A 5 12.70 -21.79 38.39
C LYS A 5 12.79 -20.84 37.20
N ASP A 6 13.90 -20.85 36.48
CA ASP A 6 14.12 -20.01 35.29
C ASP A 6 13.15 -20.43 34.18
N SER A 7 12.94 -21.73 33.97
CA SER A 7 11.96 -22.24 33.01
C SER A 7 10.54 -21.80 33.34
N LEU A 8 10.14 -21.86 34.62
CA LEU A 8 8.81 -21.42 35.07
C LEU A 8 8.62 -19.91 34.88
N LEU A 9 9.67 -19.12 35.14
CA LEU A 9 9.67 -17.67 34.96
C LEU A 9 9.52 -17.32 33.47
N VAL A 10 10.24 -17.99 32.58
CA VAL A 10 10.12 -17.82 31.13
C VAL A 10 8.69 -18.16 30.67
N LEU A 11 8.12 -19.27 31.11
CA LEU A 11 6.73 -19.63 30.80
C LEU A 11 5.73 -18.57 31.29
N GLY A 12 5.95 -18.02 32.48
CA GLY A 12 5.16 -16.91 33.02
C GLY A 12 5.22 -15.67 32.13
N ARG A 13 6.42 -15.28 31.67
CA ARG A 13 6.61 -14.14 30.76
C ARG A 13 5.93 -14.36 29.42
N ILE A 14 6.03 -15.57 28.84
CA ILE A 14 5.33 -15.92 27.59
C ILE A 14 3.82 -15.76 27.77
N ALA A 15 3.28 -16.26 28.89
CA ALA A 15 1.85 -16.19 29.19
C ALA A 15 1.33 -14.76 29.39
N THR A 16 2.16 -13.82 29.85
CA THR A 16 1.77 -12.42 30.03
C THR A 16 2.04 -11.56 28.79
N ILE A 17 3.17 -11.73 28.12
CA ILE A 17 3.63 -10.82 27.07
C ILE A 17 3.01 -11.10 25.70
N LEU A 18 2.74 -12.37 25.36
CA LEU A 18 2.13 -12.70 24.08
C LEU A 18 0.70 -12.16 23.94
N PRO A 19 -0.19 -12.27 24.96
CA PRO A 19 -1.50 -11.64 24.89
C PRO A 19 -1.43 -10.11 24.78
N LEU A 20 -0.48 -9.47 25.49
CA LEU A 20 -0.26 -8.03 25.38
C LEU A 20 0.19 -7.64 23.98
N LEU A 21 1.18 -8.34 23.43
CA LEU A 21 1.69 -8.10 22.09
C LEU A 21 0.58 -8.30 21.04
N LEU A 22 -0.23 -9.35 21.17
CA LEU A 22 -1.38 -9.59 20.30
C LEU A 22 -2.37 -8.42 20.37
N PHE A 23 -2.76 -7.99 21.58
CA PHE A 23 -3.68 -6.88 21.76
C PHE A 23 -3.16 -5.59 21.13
N ILE A 24 -1.89 -5.26 21.36
CA ILE A 24 -1.27 -4.06 20.78
C ILE A 24 -1.16 -4.16 19.26
N THR A 25 -0.82 -5.33 18.72
CA THR A 25 -0.76 -5.53 17.26
C THR A 25 -2.14 -5.37 16.62
N LEU A 26 -3.20 -5.89 17.25
CA LEU A 26 -4.58 -5.69 16.80
C LEU A 26 -4.99 -4.22 16.88
N PHE A 27 -4.59 -3.51 17.93
CA PHE A 27 -4.82 -2.07 18.11
C PHE A 27 -4.14 -1.22 17.02
N MET A 28 -2.93 -1.59 16.59
CA MET A 28 -2.23 -0.96 15.45
C MET A 28 -3.02 -1.11 14.14
N GLY A 29 -3.82 -2.19 14.01
CA GLY A 29 -4.77 -2.42 12.93
C GLY A 29 -4.20 -3.25 11.77
N LYS A 30 -5.05 -3.56 10.79
CA LYS A 30 -4.76 -4.53 9.71
C LYS A 30 -3.55 -4.17 8.84
N ARG A 31 -3.18 -2.89 8.75
CA ARG A 31 -2.02 -2.41 8.00
C ARG A 31 -0.69 -2.93 8.53
N ALA A 32 -0.59 -3.19 9.84
CA ALA A 32 0.64 -3.64 10.48
C ALA A 32 1.06 -5.08 10.11
N ILE A 33 0.23 -5.81 9.36
CA ILE A 33 0.49 -7.20 8.95
C ILE A 33 0.51 -7.33 7.40
N GLY A 34 0.05 -6.32 6.66
CA GLY A 34 0.01 -6.30 5.18
C GLY A 34 1.35 -5.94 4.53
N GLN A 35 1.34 -5.37 3.31
CA GLN A 35 2.53 -4.79 2.68
C GLN A 35 3.13 -3.72 3.60
N LEU A 36 4.12 -4.10 4.41
CA LEU A 36 4.68 -3.28 5.47
C LEU A 36 5.38 -2.05 4.87
N PRO A 37 4.85 -0.83 5.04
CA PRO A 37 5.66 0.36 4.85
C PRO A 37 6.87 0.29 5.77
N VAL A 38 7.99 0.89 5.36
CA VAL A 38 9.27 0.86 6.09
C VAL A 38 9.11 1.12 7.59
N PHE A 39 8.32 2.13 7.96
CA PHE A 39 8.08 2.45 9.36
C PHE A 39 7.38 1.33 10.13
N ASP A 40 6.35 0.70 9.56
CA ASP A 40 5.62 -0.39 10.22
C ASP A 40 6.54 -1.62 10.36
N PHE A 41 7.40 -1.88 9.37
CA PHE A 41 8.44 -2.91 9.47
C PHE A 41 9.41 -2.66 10.62
N LEU A 42 9.91 -1.43 10.79
CA LEU A 42 10.79 -1.07 11.91
C LEU A 42 10.11 -1.30 13.27
N ILE A 43 8.82 -0.97 13.40
CA ILE A 43 8.06 -1.21 14.63
C ILE A 43 7.96 -2.70 14.93
N VAL A 44 7.61 -3.53 13.94
CA VAL A 44 7.50 -4.99 14.11
C VAL A 44 8.84 -5.61 14.51
N VAL A 45 9.93 -5.25 13.84
CA VAL A 45 11.28 -5.74 14.17
C VAL A 45 11.68 -5.33 15.59
N THR A 46 11.41 -4.07 15.98
CA THR A 46 11.73 -3.57 17.31
C THR A 46 10.90 -4.26 18.39
N LEU A 47 9.60 -4.46 18.17
CA LEU A 47 8.72 -5.22 19.07
C LEU A 47 9.23 -6.64 19.25
N GLY A 48 9.59 -7.32 18.16
CA GLY A 48 10.15 -8.67 18.20
C GLY A 48 11.46 -8.74 19.00
N ALA A 49 12.35 -7.76 18.82
CA ALA A 49 13.60 -7.68 19.58
C ALA A 49 13.37 -7.45 21.08
N VAL A 50 12.47 -6.52 21.44
CA VAL A 50 12.13 -6.20 22.83
C VAL A 50 11.48 -7.40 23.54
N VAL A 51 10.50 -8.03 22.90
CA VAL A 51 9.82 -9.23 23.43
C VAL A 51 10.77 -10.42 23.51
N GLY A 52 11.61 -10.61 22.48
CA GLY A 52 12.60 -11.68 22.44
C GLY A 52 13.62 -11.55 23.57
N ALA A 53 14.10 -10.33 23.84
CA ALA A 53 15.02 -10.07 24.94
C ALA A 53 14.38 -10.40 26.31
N ASP A 54 13.14 -9.97 26.53
CA ASP A 54 12.40 -10.26 27.76
C ASP A 54 12.17 -11.76 27.99
N ILE A 55 11.82 -12.52 26.95
CA ILE A 55 11.59 -13.96 27.09
C ILE A 55 12.92 -14.71 27.25
N ALA A 56 13.97 -14.30 26.54
CA ALA A 56 15.23 -15.04 26.47
C ALA A 56 16.15 -14.83 27.68
N ASP A 57 16.13 -13.64 28.30
CA ASP A 57 16.99 -13.34 29.45
C ASP A 57 16.16 -13.03 30.72
N PRO A 58 16.09 -13.98 31.67
CA PRO A 58 15.44 -13.78 32.97
C PRO A 58 15.95 -12.57 33.77
N LYS A 59 17.14 -12.04 33.47
CA LYS A 59 17.71 -10.87 34.14
C LYS A 59 17.13 -9.55 33.67
N ILE A 60 16.53 -9.52 32.48
CA ILE A 60 15.83 -8.33 31.98
C ILE A 60 14.57 -8.12 32.80
N GLU A 61 14.30 -6.87 33.18
CA GLU A 61 13.08 -6.52 33.91
C GLU A 61 11.85 -6.62 32.99
N HIS A 62 10.84 -7.36 33.42
CA HIS A 62 9.67 -7.64 32.60
C HIS A 62 8.74 -6.44 32.39
N LEU A 63 8.57 -5.61 33.41
CA LEU A 63 7.62 -4.50 33.37
C LEU A 63 8.05 -3.37 32.39
N PRO A 64 9.34 -2.96 32.33
CA PRO A 64 9.81 -2.06 31.29
C PRO A 64 9.57 -2.56 29.86
N THR A 65 9.66 -3.88 29.62
CA THR A 65 9.33 -4.48 28.33
C THR A 65 7.87 -4.24 27.95
N ALA A 66 6.93 -4.46 28.89
CA ALA A 66 5.52 -4.18 28.66
C ALA A 66 5.26 -2.69 28.35
N VAL A 67 5.93 -1.78 29.07
CA VAL A 67 5.85 -0.33 28.81
C VAL A 67 6.37 0.01 27.41
N ALA A 68 7.48 -0.60 26.98
CA ALA A 68 8.04 -0.41 25.65
C ALA A 68 7.07 -0.88 24.55
N ILE A 69 6.44 -2.04 24.72
CA ILE A 69 5.43 -2.56 23.78
C ILE A 69 4.25 -1.59 23.63
N VAL A 70 3.70 -1.13 24.76
CA VAL A 70 2.60 -0.15 24.76
C VAL A 70 3.02 1.17 24.11
N GLY A 71 4.20 1.67 24.45
CA GLY A 71 4.75 2.91 23.88
C GLY A 71 4.95 2.83 22.37
N LEU A 72 5.51 1.72 21.87
CA LEU A 72 5.67 1.46 20.43
C LEU A 72 4.33 1.37 19.71
N GLY A 73 3.34 0.70 20.31
CA GLY A 73 1.98 0.64 19.76
C GLY A 73 1.29 2.01 19.65
N ILE A 74 1.41 2.83 20.70
CA ILE A 74 0.87 4.20 20.71
C ILE A 74 1.59 5.05 19.65
N LEU A 75 2.92 4.99 19.60
CA LEU A 75 3.72 5.72 18.62
C LEU A 75 3.30 5.35 17.19
N GLN A 76 3.15 4.06 16.91
CA GLN A 76 2.72 3.62 15.59
C GLN A 76 1.33 4.17 15.23
N ARG A 77 0.39 4.17 16.18
CA ARG A 77 -0.96 4.71 15.96
C ARG A 77 -0.92 6.22 15.67
N ILE A 78 -0.10 6.97 16.38
CA ILE A 78 0.09 8.41 16.16
C ILE A 78 0.64 8.66 14.75
N VAL A 79 1.71 7.96 14.38
CA VAL A 79 2.34 8.08 13.05
C VAL A 79 1.34 7.71 11.96
N ALA A 80 0.60 6.61 12.10
CA ALA A 80 -0.42 6.20 11.14
C ALA A 80 -1.49 7.29 10.95
N ASN A 81 -1.96 7.91 12.03
CA ASN A 81 -2.93 9.00 11.97
C ASN A 81 -2.35 10.26 11.30
N TRP A 82 -1.07 10.59 11.53
CA TRP A 82 -0.41 11.71 10.87
C TRP A 82 -0.20 11.49 9.38
N LYS A 83 0.11 10.27 8.95
CA LYS A 83 0.22 9.90 7.53
C LYS A 83 -1.09 10.14 6.79
N LEU A 84 -2.22 9.77 7.40
CA LEU A 84 -3.56 10.01 6.82
C LEU A 84 -3.88 11.50 6.66
N LYS A 85 -3.42 12.34 7.59
CA LYS A 85 -3.70 13.78 7.58
C LYS A 85 -2.76 14.59 6.71
N SER A 86 -1.55 14.10 6.43
CA SER A 86 -0.50 14.86 5.76
C SER A 86 0.23 14.03 4.71
N LYS A 87 -0.07 14.31 3.43
CA LYS A 87 0.65 13.73 2.29
C LYS A 87 2.16 13.99 2.37
N ARG A 88 2.59 15.16 2.84
CA ARG A 88 4.03 15.47 2.99
C ARG A 88 4.70 14.59 4.04
N PHE A 89 4.03 14.34 5.16
CA PHE A 89 4.56 13.46 6.18
C PHE A 89 4.60 12.01 5.69
N ASP A 90 3.55 11.56 4.99
CA ASP A 90 3.53 10.22 4.40
C ASP A 90 4.70 9.99 3.44
N LYS A 91 4.99 10.95 2.55
CA LYS A 91 6.16 10.92 1.65
C LYS A 91 7.51 10.89 2.38
N TRP A 92 7.57 11.38 3.61
CA TRP A 92 8.81 11.41 4.39
C TRP A 92 9.07 10.08 5.12
N VAL A 93 8.01 9.39 5.54
CA VAL A 93 8.10 8.14 6.32
C VAL A 93 7.80 6.87 5.51
N THR A 94 7.40 7.03 4.24
CA THR A 94 7.09 5.96 3.29
C THR A 94 7.79 6.25 1.97
N PHE A 95 8.29 5.22 1.28
CA PHE A 95 8.75 5.39 -0.10
C PHE A 95 7.55 5.57 -1.04
N GLU A 96 7.68 6.47 -2.01
CA GLU A 96 6.66 6.63 -3.05
C GLU A 96 6.75 5.50 -4.08
N PRO A 97 5.62 4.92 -4.50
CA PRO A 97 5.59 4.02 -5.65
C PRO A 97 6.22 4.69 -6.87
N THR A 98 7.07 3.97 -7.60
CA THR A 98 7.83 4.52 -8.73
C THR A 98 7.64 3.66 -9.96
N VAL A 99 7.15 4.28 -11.05
CA VAL A 99 7.08 3.64 -12.37
C VAL A 99 8.49 3.40 -12.88
N ILE A 100 8.84 2.16 -13.22
CA ILE A 100 10.17 1.80 -13.74
C ILE A 100 10.13 1.36 -15.19
N ILE A 101 8.96 0.94 -15.70
CA ILE A 101 8.74 0.55 -17.10
C ILE A 101 7.40 1.13 -17.56
N GLN A 102 7.40 1.71 -18.75
CA GLN A 102 6.21 2.18 -19.46
C GLN A 102 6.30 1.75 -20.94
N ASP A 103 5.28 1.08 -21.44
CA ASP A 103 5.15 0.59 -22.82
C ASP A 103 6.38 -0.19 -23.32
N GLY A 104 6.90 -1.08 -22.48
CA GLY A 104 8.09 -1.90 -22.76
C GLY A 104 9.42 -1.15 -22.69
N LYS A 105 9.42 0.12 -22.28
CA LYS A 105 10.64 0.94 -22.13
C LYS A 105 10.93 1.17 -20.64
N MET A 106 12.15 0.84 -20.23
CA MET A 106 12.62 1.21 -18.88
C MET A 106 12.79 2.72 -18.77
N ILE A 107 12.60 3.27 -17.57
CA ILE A 107 12.79 4.69 -17.24
C ILE A 107 14.08 4.81 -16.39
N PRO A 108 15.25 5.12 -16.98
CA PRO A 108 16.54 5.09 -16.28
C PRO A 108 16.63 6.05 -15.11
N GLU A 109 16.00 7.22 -15.20
CA GLU A 109 15.97 8.24 -14.15
C GLU A 109 15.28 7.70 -12.89
N ASN A 110 14.18 6.97 -13.09
CA ASN A 110 13.41 6.39 -12.00
C ASN A 110 14.16 5.23 -11.33
N LEU A 111 14.79 4.35 -12.11
CA LEU A 111 15.67 3.29 -11.58
C LEU A 111 16.82 3.87 -10.74
N LYS A 112 17.49 4.92 -11.24
CA LYS A 112 18.53 5.64 -10.47
C LYS A 112 17.99 6.25 -9.19
N ARG A 113 16.81 6.87 -9.23
CA ARG A 113 16.15 7.50 -8.08
C ARG A 113 15.89 6.50 -6.95
N ILE A 114 15.44 5.30 -7.28
CA ILE A 114 15.18 4.23 -6.32
C ILE A 114 16.40 3.35 -6.04
N ARG A 115 17.55 3.61 -6.68
CA ARG A 115 18.80 2.84 -6.59
C ARG A 115 18.69 1.38 -7.05
N TYR A 116 17.85 1.12 -8.04
CA TYR A 116 17.73 -0.20 -8.66
C TYR A 116 18.63 -0.29 -9.89
N THR A 117 19.31 -1.43 -10.04
CA THR A 117 20.00 -1.76 -11.28
C THR A 117 19.02 -2.32 -12.31
N ILE A 118 19.44 -2.39 -13.58
CA ILE A 118 18.67 -3.07 -14.62
C ILE A 118 18.46 -4.54 -14.24
N ASP A 119 19.48 -5.20 -13.68
CA ASP A 119 19.39 -6.59 -13.26
C ASP A 119 18.32 -6.82 -12.19
N ASN A 120 18.18 -5.90 -11.22
CA ASN A 120 17.11 -5.97 -10.23
C ASN A 120 15.72 -5.90 -10.88
N ALA A 121 15.53 -4.96 -11.82
CA ALA A 121 14.25 -4.82 -12.52
C ALA A 121 13.92 -6.09 -13.33
N LEU A 122 14.91 -6.63 -14.04
CA LEU A 122 14.74 -7.87 -14.82
C LEU A 122 14.50 -9.09 -13.93
N GLU A 123 15.14 -9.17 -12.76
CA GLU A 123 14.89 -10.21 -11.76
C GLU A 123 13.44 -10.18 -11.26
N MET A 124 12.96 -9.01 -10.86
CA MET A 124 11.58 -8.84 -10.40
C MET A 124 10.54 -9.16 -11.50
N LEU A 125 10.83 -8.84 -12.76
CA LEU A 125 9.98 -9.26 -13.89
C LEU A 125 9.92 -10.78 -14.03
N ARG A 126 11.06 -11.47 -13.88
CA ARG A 126 11.11 -12.94 -13.93
C ARG A 126 10.34 -13.59 -12.79
N GLU A 127 10.37 -13.00 -11.58
CA GLU A 127 9.51 -13.45 -10.46
C GLU A 127 8.00 -13.35 -10.79
N LYS A 128 7.62 -12.47 -11.71
CA LYS A 128 6.26 -12.35 -12.26
C LYS A 128 6.00 -13.19 -13.52
N ASN A 129 6.93 -14.08 -13.87
CA ASN A 129 6.91 -14.88 -15.11
C ASN A 129 6.91 -14.01 -16.39
N ILE A 130 7.66 -12.90 -16.38
CA ILE A 130 7.84 -12.01 -17.53
C ILE A 130 9.31 -12.04 -17.93
N PHE A 131 9.59 -12.59 -19.11
CA PHE A 131 10.95 -12.74 -19.64
C PHE A 131 11.24 -11.77 -20.79
N ASP A 132 10.20 -11.18 -21.38
CA ASP A 132 10.30 -10.13 -22.40
C ASP A 132 9.68 -8.83 -21.87
N ILE A 133 10.50 -7.78 -21.78
CA ILE A 133 10.05 -6.46 -21.34
C ILE A 133 8.98 -5.86 -22.27
N ASN A 134 8.95 -6.26 -23.54
CA ASN A 134 7.97 -5.75 -24.49
C ASN A 134 6.54 -6.19 -24.17
N GLU A 135 6.35 -7.20 -23.33
CA GLU A 135 5.03 -7.59 -22.80
C GLU A 135 4.50 -6.61 -21.76
N VAL A 136 5.35 -5.78 -21.17
CA VAL A 136 5.01 -4.89 -20.06
C VAL A 136 4.43 -3.60 -20.61
N GLU A 137 3.24 -3.25 -20.16
CA GLU A 137 2.65 -1.93 -20.39
C GLU A 137 3.06 -0.97 -19.27
N LEU A 138 2.96 -1.40 -18.02
CA LEU A 138 3.32 -0.60 -16.86
C LEU A 138 3.96 -1.49 -15.80
N ALA A 139 5.10 -1.07 -15.25
CA ALA A 139 5.64 -1.69 -14.04
C ALA A 139 5.98 -0.63 -13.00
N ILE A 140 5.51 -0.88 -11.77
CA ILE A 140 5.66 0.02 -10.63
C ILE A 140 6.37 -0.75 -9.51
N VAL A 141 7.44 -0.17 -8.99
CA VAL A 141 8.02 -0.59 -7.71
C VAL A 141 7.24 0.10 -6.59
N GLU A 142 6.55 -0.70 -5.79
CA GLU A 142 5.72 -0.24 -4.68
C GLU A 142 6.55 0.23 -3.49
N ALA A 143 5.90 0.88 -2.52
CA ALA A 143 6.54 1.44 -1.32
C ALA A 143 7.30 0.40 -0.46
N ASN A 144 6.89 -0.86 -0.52
CA ASN A 144 7.52 -1.99 0.16
C ASN A 144 8.61 -2.68 -0.69
N GLY A 145 8.92 -2.14 -1.87
CA GLY A 145 9.89 -2.69 -2.80
C GLY A 145 9.35 -3.81 -3.70
N ALA A 146 8.07 -4.19 -3.60
CA ALA A 146 7.48 -5.20 -4.46
C ALA A 146 7.23 -4.65 -5.88
N LEU A 147 7.29 -5.53 -6.89
CA LEU A 147 6.90 -5.16 -8.26
C LEU A 147 5.41 -5.42 -8.50
N SER A 148 4.71 -4.40 -8.99
CA SER A 148 3.41 -4.51 -9.65
C SER A 148 3.61 -4.39 -11.16
N VAL A 149 3.02 -5.30 -11.93
CA VAL A 149 3.16 -5.30 -13.39
C VAL A 149 1.79 -5.44 -14.04
N LEU A 150 1.54 -4.55 -14.99
CA LEU A 150 0.50 -4.66 -15.98
C LEU A 150 1.11 -5.10 -17.30
N LYS A 151 0.61 -6.20 -17.84
CA LYS A 151 0.93 -6.64 -19.20
C LYS A 151 0.08 -5.90 -20.22
N LYS A 152 0.63 -5.71 -21.42
CA LYS A 152 -0.14 -5.21 -22.56
C LYS A 152 -1.36 -6.08 -22.81
N PRO A 153 -2.47 -5.52 -23.33
CA PRO A 153 -3.73 -6.23 -23.45
C PRO A 153 -3.59 -7.56 -24.22
N GLU A 154 -2.84 -7.56 -25.33
CA GLU A 154 -2.57 -8.74 -26.16
C GLU A 154 -1.68 -9.81 -25.51
N LYS A 155 -1.03 -9.50 -24.37
CA LYS A 155 -0.20 -10.41 -23.57
C LYS A 155 -0.83 -10.72 -22.21
N SER A 156 -2.01 -10.16 -21.93
CA SER A 156 -2.74 -10.38 -20.69
C SER A 156 -3.49 -11.72 -20.71
N THR A 157 -3.92 -12.18 -19.54
CA THR A 157 -4.74 -13.41 -19.45
C THR A 157 -6.14 -13.09 -19.93
N ALA A 158 -6.61 -13.81 -20.96
CA ALA A 158 -7.94 -13.60 -21.51
C ALA A 158 -9.03 -13.85 -20.46
N THR A 159 -9.89 -12.85 -20.28
CA THR A 159 -11.16 -12.97 -19.57
C THR A 159 -12.24 -13.53 -20.49
N LYS A 160 -13.41 -13.89 -19.94
CA LYS A 160 -14.55 -14.35 -20.76
C LYS A 160 -15.01 -13.30 -21.77
N ALA A 161 -14.87 -12.01 -21.45
CA ALA A 161 -15.23 -10.91 -22.34
C ALA A 161 -14.25 -10.76 -23.51
N ASP A 162 -12.97 -11.12 -23.29
CA ASP A 162 -11.90 -10.95 -24.29
C ASP A 162 -11.99 -11.95 -25.45
N VAL A 163 -12.66 -13.09 -25.25
CA VAL A 163 -12.83 -14.13 -26.28
C VAL A 163 -13.70 -13.64 -27.44
N GLU A 164 -14.58 -12.68 -27.20
CA GLU A 164 -15.50 -12.11 -28.18
C GLU A 164 -15.11 -10.68 -28.62
N ALA A 165 -14.10 -10.08 -27.97
CA ALA A 165 -13.68 -8.72 -28.23
C ALA A 165 -12.67 -8.64 -29.39
N THR A 166 -12.89 -7.71 -30.32
CA THR A 166 -11.98 -7.41 -31.44
C THR A 166 -10.88 -6.41 -31.11
N ASN A 167 -11.02 -5.67 -30.00
CA ASN A 167 -10.03 -4.70 -29.51
C ASN A 167 -9.84 -4.88 -28.01
N LEU A 168 -8.67 -5.36 -27.60
CA LEU A 168 -8.26 -5.41 -26.20
C LEU A 168 -7.66 -4.04 -25.84
N ILE A 169 -8.30 -3.33 -24.90
CA ILE A 169 -7.86 -2.01 -24.43
C ILE A 169 -7.32 -2.17 -23.02
N SER A 170 -6.27 -1.42 -22.71
CA SER A 170 -5.72 -1.36 -21.36
C SER A 170 -6.73 -0.83 -20.36
N ALA A 171 -6.89 -1.55 -19.24
CA ALA A 171 -7.88 -1.26 -18.21
C ALA A 171 -7.36 -0.32 -17.10
N VAL A 172 -6.25 0.39 -17.31
CA VAL A 172 -5.72 1.28 -16.26
C VAL A 172 -6.55 2.54 -16.18
N SER A 173 -7.09 2.78 -14.99
CA SER A 173 -7.64 4.07 -14.62
C SER A 173 -6.73 4.75 -13.61
N PHE A 174 -6.56 6.06 -13.76
CA PHE A 174 -5.72 6.88 -12.91
C PHE A 174 -6.60 7.83 -12.08
N PRO A 175 -6.28 8.02 -10.79
CA PRO A 175 -7.05 8.93 -9.95
C PRO A 175 -6.82 10.39 -10.39
N VAL A 176 -7.92 11.06 -10.73
CA VAL A 176 -7.97 12.49 -11.07
C VAL A 176 -8.49 13.34 -9.91
N ILE A 177 -9.33 12.77 -9.02
CA ILE A 177 -9.73 13.39 -7.75
C ILE A 177 -9.57 12.38 -6.62
N ILE A 178 -8.93 12.80 -5.52
CA ILE A 178 -8.76 12.00 -4.29
C ILE A 178 -9.20 12.84 -3.10
N GLU A 179 -10.27 12.42 -2.42
CA GLU A 179 -10.87 13.10 -1.27
C GLU A 179 -11.17 14.58 -1.48
N GLY A 180 -11.65 14.94 -2.67
CA GLY A 180 -11.94 16.32 -3.06
C GLY A 180 -10.72 17.16 -3.45
N MET A 181 -9.55 16.54 -3.62
CA MET A 181 -8.37 17.21 -4.18
C MET A 181 -8.10 16.73 -5.60
N ILE A 182 -7.92 17.66 -6.53
CA ILE A 182 -7.54 17.38 -7.92
C ILE A 182 -6.08 16.91 -7.98
N ASN A 183 -5.83 15.86 -8.75
CA ASN A 183 -4.49 15.39 -9.10
C ASN A 183 -4.03 16.00 -10.43
N GLN A 184 -3.26 17.08 -10.32
CA GLN A 184 -2.75 17.84 -11.46
C GLN A 184 -1.81 17.04 -12.37
N ASP A 185 -1.04 16.13 -11.78
CA ASP A 185 -0.09 15.30 -12.52
C ASP A 185 -0.86 14.36 -13.48
N THR A 186 -1.97 13.80 -13.01
CA THR A 186 -2.86 12.97 -13.85
C THR A 186 -3.49 13.78 -14.98
N LEU A 187 -4.02 14.98 -14.70
CA LEU A 187 -4.60 15.85 -15.73
C LEU A 187 -3.57 16.21 -16.82
N THR A 188 -2.38 16.61 -16.37
CA THR A 188 -1.26 16.96 -17.28
C THR A 188 -0.86 15.77 -18.14
N HIS A 189 -0.82 14.56 -17.56
CA HIS A 189 -0.48 13.33 -18.29
C HIS A 189 -1.47 13.04 -19.43
N PHE A 190 -2.77 13.21 -19.19
CA PHE A 190 -3.82 13.04 -20.20
C PHE A 190 -4.03 14.27 -21.10
N GLN A 191 -3.23 15.33 -20.92
CA GLN A 191 -3.37 16.60 -21.64
C GLN A 191 -4.77 17.23 -21.47
N LEU A 192 -5.34 17.08 -20.28
CA LEU A 192 -6.65 17.59 -19.92
C LEU A 192 -6.52 18.82 -19.03
N GLU A 193 -7.42 19.78 -19.24
CA GLU A 193 -7.54 20.95 -18.38
C GLU A 193 -8.53 20.70 -17.23
N GLU A 194 -8.41 21.45 -16.14
CA GLU A 194 -9.40 21.44 -15.05
C GLU A 194 -10.81 21.79 -15.54
N SER A 195 -10.93 22.61 -16.58
CA SER A 195 -12.20 22.97 -17.23
C SER A 195 -12.94 21.75 -17.77
N TRP A 196 -12.22 20.79 -18.34
CA TRP A 196 -12.78 19.52 -18.81
C TRP A 196 -13.32 18.71 -17.64
N LEU A 197 -12.58 18.62 -16.54
CA LEU A 197 -12.97 17.86 -15.35
C LEU A 197 -14.24 18.43 -14.72
N SER A 198 -14.32 19.76 -14.58
CA SER A 198 -15.53 20.45 -14.09
C SER A 198 -16.74 20.14 -14.97
N THR A 199 -16.57 20.21 -16.30
CA THR A 199 -17.65 19.87 -17.25
C THR A 199 -18.12 18.43 -17.09
N GLN A 200 -17.19 17.47 -16.91
CA GLN A 200 -17.55 16.07 -16.71
C GLN A 200 -18.28 15.84 -15.38
N LEU A 201 -17.84 16.48 -14.30
CA LEU A 201 -18.51 16.39 -13.00
C LEU A 201 -19.92 16.96 -13.05
N GLU A 202 -20.10 18.13 -13.68
CA GLU A 202 -21.41 18.75 -13.87
C GLU A 202 -22.35 17.86 -14.68
N SER A 203 -21.85 17.22 -15.75
CA SER A 203 -22.63 16.27 -16.55
C SER A 203 -23.11 15.04 -15.76
N ASN A 204 -22.40 14.69 -14.68
CA ASN A 204 -22.76 13.63 -13.74
C ASN A 204 -23.59 14.15 -12.55
N GLY A 205 -24.03 15.42 -12.58
CA GLY A 205 -24.83 16.05 -11.52
C GLY A 205 -24.04 16.40 -10.26
N ILE A 206 -22.70 16.46 -10.34
CA ILE A 206 -21.81 16.75 -9.22
C ILE A 206 -21.37 18.21 -9.32
N THR A 207 -21.73 19.01 -8.32
CA THR A 207 -21.49 20.46 -8.32
C THR A 207 -20.35 20.90 -7.41
N GLN A 208 -19.94 20.05 -6.47
CA GLN A 208 -18.86 20.35 -5.52
C GLN A 208 -17.81 19.24 -5.61
N ILE A 209 -16.56 19.61 -5.86
CA ILE A 209 -15.44 18.66 -5.94
C ILE A 209 -15.21 18.01 -4.56
N GLU A 210 -15.49 18.73 -3.49
CA GLU A 210 -15.32 18.30 -2.11
C GLU A 210 -16.19 17.08 -1.76
N ASP A 211 -17.30 16.87 -2.47
CA ASP A 211 -18.19 15.72 -2.29
C ASP A 211 -17.66 14.44 -2.95
N VAL A 212 -16.67 14.57 -3.84
CA VAL A 212 -16.04 13.45 -4.52
C VAL A 212 -15.05 12.77 -3.58
N PHE A 213 -15.28 11.48 -3.31
CA PHE A 213 -14.33 10.65 -2.59
C PHE A 213 -13.20 10.19 -3.52
N LEU A 214 -13.56 9.69 -4.69
CA LEU A 214 -12.63 9.24 -5.72
C LEU A 214 -13.21 9.51 -7.10
N ALA A 215 -12.42 10.08 -8.01
CA ALA A 215 -12.71 10.03 -9.44
C ALA A 215 -11.49 9.50 -10.18
N THR A 216 -11.72 8.60 -11.14
CA THR A 216 -10.68 8.00 -11.98
C THR A 216 -10.99 8.22 -13.45
N ILE A 217 -9.93 8.38 -14.24
CA ILE A 217 -10.00 8.49 -15.69
C ILE A 217 -9.21 7.36 -16.36
N ASP A 218 -9.76 6.78 -17.41
CA ASP A 218 -9.07 5.77 -18.24
C ASP A 218 -8.48 6.38 -19.54
N ALA A 219 -7.84 5.54 -20.35
CA ALA A 219 -7.26 5.95 -21.64
C ALA A 219 -8.29 6.47 -22.67
N ASN A 220 -9.59 6.21 -22.48
CA ASN A 220 -10.66 6.70 -23.34
C ASN A 220 -11.28 8.01 -22.81
N HIS A 221 -10.66 8.59 -21.77
CA HIS A 221 -11.20 9.73 -21.03
C HIS A 221 -12.56 9.44 -20.38
N SER A 222 -12.86 8.17 -20.09
CA SER A 222 -14.06 7.81 -19.34
C SER A 222 -13.86 8.15 -17.86
N LEU A 223 -14.76 8.96 -17.31
CA LEU A 223 -14.74 9.36 -15.91
C LEU A 223 -15.64 8.42 -15.08
N GLN A 224 -15.07 7.78 -14.08
CA GLN A 224 -15.83 7.08 -13.03
C GLN A 224 -15.71 7.81 -11.71
N VAL A 225 -16.83 8.02 -11.01
CA VAL A 225 -16.87 8.84 -9.79
C VAL A 225 -17.56 8.11 -8.65
N THR A 226 -16.97 8.23 -7.46
CA THR A 226 -17.52 7.78 -6.18
C THR A 226 -17.65 8.98 -5.25
N LEU A 227 -18.85 9.21 -4.72
CA LEU A 227 -19.15 10.30 -3.77
C LEU A 227 -18.96 9.85 -2.33
N LYS A 228 -18.61 10.78 -1.43
CA LYS A 228 -18.46 10.53 0.01
C LYS A 228 -19.73 9.99 0.66
N ASN A 229 -20.89 10.46 0.19
CA ASN A 229 -22.22 10.06 0.67
C ASN A 229 -22.96 9.15 -0.33
N GLY A 230 -22.24 8.52 -1.27
CA GLY A 230 -22.84 7.64 -2.27
C GLY A 230 -23.48 6.41 -1.62
N VAL A 231 -24.64 5.99 -2.15
CA VAL A 231 -25.27 4.73 -1.76
C VAL A 231 -24.44 3.58 -2.33
N ILE A 232 -23.60 2.97 -1.50
CA ILE A 232 -22.88 1.74 -1.87
C ILE A 232 -23.88 0.58 -1.72
N PRO A 233 -24.10 -0.26 -2.75
CA PRO A 233 -24.93 -1.44 -2.63
C PRO A 233 -24.50 -2.28 -1.42
N ALA A 234 -25.43 -2.55 -0.51
CA ALA A 234 -25.11 -3.26 0.72
C ALA A 234 -24.66 -4.69 0.41
N ILE A 235 -23.40 -5.01 0.72
CA ILE A 235 -22.90 -6.37 0.72
C ILE A 235 -23.16 -6.93 2.13
N PRO A 236 -23.77 -8.13 2.27
CA PRO A 236 -23.95 -8.74 3.59
C PRO A 236 -22.58 -8.93 4.27
N PRO A 237 -22.49 -8.78 5.61
CA PRO A 237 -21.23 -8.92 6.31
C PRO A 237 -20.66 -10.34 6.11
N ILE A 238 -19.38 -10.41 5.75
CA ILE A 238 -18.65 -11.68 5.72
C ILE A 238 -18.32 -12.03 7.17
N THR A 239 -19.14 -12.88 7.79
CA THR A 239 -18.87 -13.45 9.11
C THR A 239 -17.94 -14.65 8.95
N ASN A 240 -16.73 -14.55 9.51
CA ASN A 240 -15.85 -15.69 9.73
C ASN A 240 -16.27 -16.48 10.97
#